data_AF-A0A520AA21-F1
#
_entry.id   AF-A0A520AA21-F1
#
_cell.length_a   1.000
_cell.length_b   1.000
_cell.length_c   1.000
_cell.angle_alpha   90.00
_cell.angle_beta   90.00
_cell.angle_gamma   90.00
#
_symmetry.space_group_name_H-M   'P 1'
#
loop_
_entity.id
_entity.type
_entity.pdbx_description
1 polymer ?
#
loop_
_entity_poly.entity_id
_entity_poly.type
_entity_poly.pdbx_seq_one_letter_code
_entity_poly.pdbx_strand_id
1 'polypeptide(L)'
;MKILKFGGTSVGSVQSITTLLGIVKAEVDKGEKPVVVLSAMSGVTNLLINMAEEAAKGNEFTAQLAELERRHFEVVKSLLDIQNQNPAFTRLKIHFNQLEELLHGVLTLRELTLKTRDLIISYGERCSTIMIAKIAAQHFANAFFVDASDVIKTDNAFGQAKVNTGLSELLIRDLHSLIGNLTLA
;
A
#
# COMPACT_ATOMS: atom_id res chain seq x y z
N MET A 1 -4.40 -18.50 13.21
CA MET A 1 -3.80 -17.44 12.37
C MET A 1 -4.38 -16.11 12.80
N LYS A 2 -3.54 -15.16 13.23
CA LYS A 2 -3.99 -13.82 13.64
C LYS A 2 -3.99 -12.88 12.43
N ILE A 3 -4.98 -12.00 12.38
CA ILE A 3 -5.05 -10.92 11.38
C ILE A 3 -4.93 -9.61 12.14
N LEU A 4 -3.90 -8.82 11.82
CA LEU A 4 -3.62 -7.53 12.44
C LEU A 4 -3.86 -6.44 11.42
N LYS A 5 -4.88 -5.61 11.64
CA LYS A 5 -5.20 -4.47 10.76
C LYS A 5 -4.73 -3.17 11.39
N PHE A 6 -3.97 -2.38 10.64
CA PHE A 6 -3.48 -1.07 11.06
C PHE A 6 -4.06 0.04 10.19
N GLY A 7 -4.66 1.05 10.84
CA GLY A 7 -5.24 2.21 10.17
C GLY A 7 -4.20 3.29 9.84
N GLY A 8 -4.65 4.35 9.16
CA GLY A 8 -3.74 5.38 8.65
C GLY A 8 -2.93 6.12 9.71
N THR A 9 -3.46 6.27 10.93
CA THR A 9 -2.72 6.85 12.07
C THR A 9 -1.60 5.93 12.56
N SER A 10 -1.83 4.61 12.53
CA SER A 10 -0.87 3.58 12.90
C SER A 10 0.27 3.41 11.89
N VAL A 11 0.07 3.87 10.65
CA VAL A 11 1.10 3.86 9.59
C VAL A 11 1.52 5.26 9.16
N GLY A 12 1.08 6.31 9.87
CA GLY A 12 1.16 7.69 9.40
C GLY A 12 2.48 8.41 9.67
N SER A 13 3.34 7.84 10.50
CA SER A 13 4.61 8.44 10.92
C SER A 13 5.66 7.36 11.19
N VAL A 14 6.94 7.78 11.22
CA VAL A 14 8.07 6.94 11.65
C VAL A 14 7.78 6.27 12.99
N GLN A 15 7.34 7.03 13.99
CA GLN A 15 7.03 6.53 15.33
C GLN A 15 5.89 5.50 15.33
N SER A 16 4.82 5.78 14.58
CA SER A 16 3.68 4.88 14.48
C SER A 16 4.07 3.55 13.82
N ILE A 17 4.88 3.61 12.76
CA ILE A 17 5.36 2.41 12.06
C ILE A 17 6.29 1.60 12.96
N THR A 18 7.20 2.23 13.70
CA THR A 18 8.04 1.54 14.69
C THR A 18 7.19 0.84 15.75
N THR A 19 6.14 1.49 16.24
CA THR A 19 5.20 0.90 17.21
C THR A 19 4.48 -0.30 16.62
N LEU A 20 4.00 -0.19 15.39
CA LEU A 20 3.37 -1.29 14.65
C LEU A 20 4.32 -2.49 14.52
N LEU A 21 5.58 -2.27 14.13
CA LEU A 21 6.57 -3.34 14.01
C LEU A 21 6.85 -4.01 15.36
N GLY A 22 6.85 -3.26 16.46
CA GLY A 22 6.93 -3.82 17.81
C GLY A 22 5.76 -4.73 18.16
N ILE A 23 4.53 -4.35 17.79
CA ILE A 23 3.33 -5.19 17.97
C ILE A 23 3.44 -6.48 17.16
N VAL A 24 3.84 -6.38 15.88
CA VAL A 24 4.02 -7.55 15.02
C VAL A 24 5.11 -8.47 15.59
N LYS A 25 6.23 -7.90 16.05
CA LYS A 25 7.32 -8.64 16.68
C LYS A 25 6.86 -9.40 17.92
N ALA A 26 6.07 -8.77 18.80
CA ALA A 26 5.55 -9.44 19.99
C ALA A 26 4.67 -10.66 19.68
N GLU A 27 3.96 -10.66 18.54
CA GLU A 27 3.19 -11.81 18.09
C GLU A 27 4.10 -12.89 17.47
N VAL A 28 5.06 -12.50 16.65
CA VAL A 28 6.06 -13.42 16.07
C VAL A 28 6.87 -14.11 17.16
N ASP A 29 7.28 -13.40 18.20
CA ASP A 29 8.05 -13.95 19.33
C ASP A 29 7.23 -14.96 20.16
N LYS A 30 5.90 -14.95 20.06
CA LYS A 30 4.99 -15.97 20.64
C LYS A 30 4.83 -17.20 19.73
N GLY A 31 5.49 -17.23 18.58
CA GLY A 31 5.35 -18.28 17.57
C GLY A 31 4.16 -18.09 16.63
N GLU A 32 3.48 -16.93 16.65
CA GLU A 32 2.39 -16.64 15.72
C GLU A 32 2.92 -16.27 14.33
N LYS A 33 2.09 -16.50 13.32
CA LYS A 33 2.33 -16.07 11.93
C LYS A 33 1.22 -15.10 11.50
N PRO A 34 1.28 -13.82 11.94
CA PRO A 34 0.20 -12.89 11.69
C PRO A 34 0.14 -12.44 10.23
N VAL A 35 -1.07 -12.30 9.70
CA VAL A 35 -1.33 -11.55 8.45
C VAL A 35 -1.52 -10.08 8.82
N VAL A 36 -0.72 -9.21 8.20
CA VAL A 36 -0.76 -7.77 8.48
C VAL A 36 -1.45 -7.04 7.33
N VAL A 37 -2.54 -6.32 7.65
CA VAL A 37 -3.32 -5.53 6.69
C VAL A 37 -3.12 -4.04 7.00
N LEU A 38 -2.70 -3.27 6.00
CA LEU A 38 -2.31 -1.87 6.18
C LEU A 38 -3.19 -0.95 5.33
N SER A 39 -3.62 0.17 5.91
CA SER A 39 -4.21 1.28 5.16
C SER A 39 -3.11 2.20 4.56
N ALA A 40 -3.50 3.17 3.75
CA ALA A 40 -2.66 4.31 3.39
C ALA A 40 -2.18 5.09 4.63
N MET A 41 -1.08 5.83 4.51
CA MET A 41 -0.63 6.75 5.58
C MET A 41 -1.70 7.82 5.88
N SER A 42 -1.77 8.29 7.13
CA SER A 42 -2.76 9.29 7.57
C SER A 42 -2.88 10.47 6.59
N GLY A 43 -4.09 10.76 6.12
CA GLY A 43 -4.37 11.87 5.19
C GLY A 43 -3.95 11.64 3.73
N VAL A 44 -3.26 10.54 3.38
CA VAL A 44 -2.85 10.26 1.99
C VAL A 44 -4.06 10.00 1.09
N THR A 45 -5.06 9.25 1.55
CA THR A 45 -6.30 9.02 0.79
C THR A 45 -6.98 10.35 0.42
N ASN A 46 -7.08 11.29 1.37
CA ASN A 46 -7.67 12.61 1.11
C ASN A 46 -6.82 13.41 0.13
N LEU A 47 -5.49 13.35 0.25
CA LEU A 47 -4.57 14.01 -0.67
C LEU A 47 -4.74 13.49 -2.11
N LEU A 48 -4.87 12.17 -2.28
CA LEU A 48 -5.10 11.53 -3.58
C LEU A 48 -6.45 11.92 -4.19
N ILE A 49 -7.52 11.93 -3.38
CA ILE A 49 -8.85 12.41 -3.81
C ILE A 49 -8.76 13.85 -4.30
N ASN A 50 -8.15 14.73 -3.50
CA ASN A 50 -8.02 16.14 -3.84
C ASN A 50 -7.22 16.33 -5.14
N MET A 51 -6.10 15.61 -5.34
CA MET A 51 -5.34 15.68 -6.59
C MET A 51 -6.18 15.26 -7.80
N ALA A 52 -6.96 14.18 -7.67
CA ALA A 52 -7.81 13.70 -8.76
C ALA A 52 -8.92 14.71 -9.10
N GLU A 53 -9.56 15.29 -8.09
CA GLU A 53 -10.63 16.27 -8.27
C GLU A 53 -10.11 17.60 -8.84
N GLU A 54 -8.94 18.07 -8.38
CA GLU A 54 -8.33 19.28 -8.91
C GLU A 54 -7.86 19.10 -10.36
N ALA A 55 -7.25 17.95 -10.68
CA ALA A 55 -6.89 17.62 -12.06
C ALA A 55 -8.14 17.65 -12.98
N ALA A 56 -9.25 17.04 -12.54
CA ALA A 56 -10.48 17.02 -13.32
C ALA A 56 -11.05 18.42 -13.58
N LYS A 57 -10.87 19.35 -12.63
CA LYS A 57 -11.38 20.73 -12.74
C LYS A 57 -10.57 21.65 -13.65
N GLY A 58 -9.29 21.36 -13.91
CA GLY A 58 -8.45 22.42 -14.47
C GLY A 58 -7.02 22.42 -13.98
N ASN A 59 -6.84 21.99 -12.74
CA ASN A 59 -5.87 22.61 -11.85
C ASN A 59 -4.63 21.74 -11.65
N GLU A 60 -3.53 22.40 -11.32
CA GLU A 60 -2.26 21.76 -11.04
C GLU A 60 -2.31 20.90 -9.76
N PHE A 61 -1.66 19.75 -9.80
CA PHE A 61 -1.57 18.78 -8.69
C PHE A 61 -0.13 18.48 -8.25
N THR A 62 0.86 19.04 -8.95
CA THR A 62 2.28 18.68 -8.82
C THR A 62 2.85 18.95 -7.42
N ALA A 63 2.40 20.01 -6.74
CA ALA A 63 2.82 20.30 -5.37
C ALA A 63 2.34 19.24 -4.36
N GLN A 64 1.10 18.78 -4.52
CA GLN A 64 0.50 17.72 -3.69
C GLN A 64 1.19 16.36 -3.95
N LEU A 65 1.53 16.09 -5.22
CA LEU A 65 2.29 14.89 -5.58
C LEU A 65 3.68 14.92 -4.94
N ALA A 66 4.39 16.05 -5.01
CA ALA A 66 5.70 16.21 -4.38
C ALA A 66 5.62 16.01 -2.85
N GLU A 67 4.57 16.51 -2.20
CA GLU A 67 4.33 16.25 -0.77
C GLU A 67 4.09 14.77 -0.48
N LEU A 68 3.29 14.09 -1.31
CA LEU A 68 3.06 12.64 -1.19
C LEU A 68 4.40 11.87 -1.26
N GLU A 69 5.26 12.19 -2.23
CA GLU A 69 6.57 11.55 -2.37
C GLU A 69 7.46 11.80 -1.16
N ARG A 70 7.57 13.08 -0.74
CA ARG A 70 8.42 13.50 0.38
C ARG A 70 8.07 12.73 1.64
N ARG A 71 6.77 12.62 1.96
CA ARG A 71 6.29 11.89 3.14
C ARG A 71 6.70 10.42 3.15
N HIS A 72 6.62 9.74 2.02
CA HIS A 72 7.02 8.32 1.94
C HIS A 72 8.55 8.17 1.96
N PHE A 73 9.28 9.04 1.27
CA PHE A 73 10.74 8.98 1.27
C PHE A 73 11.35 9.30 2.63
N GLU A 74 10.74 10.18 3.43
CA GLU A 74 11.18 10.39 4.81
C GLU A 74 11.07 9.13 5.65
N VAL A 75 9.95 8.39 5.55
CA VAL A 75 9.79 7.12 6.26
C VAL A 75 10.87 6.11 5.85
N VAL A 76 11.13 5.98 4.55
CA VAL A 76 12.20 5.10 4.04
C VAL A 76 13.56 5.51 4.60
N LYS A 77 13.90 6.81 4.54
CA LYS A 77 15.19 7.31 5.04
C LYS A 77 15.36 7.08 6.54
N SER A 78 14.29 7.19 7.31
CA SER A 78 14.32 7.06 8.76
C SER A 78 14.33 5.62 9.25
N LEU A 79 13.70 4.69 8.52
CA LEU A 79 13.47 3.32 9.01
C LEU A 79 14.22 2.23 8.26
N LEU A 80 14.70 2.47 7.03
CA LEU A 80 15.53 1.50 6.32
C LEU A 80 17.02 1.84 6.44
N ASP A 81 17.83 0.83 6.78
CA ASP A 81 19.29 0.85 6.52
C ASP A 81 19.61 1.32 5.10
N ILE A 82 20.68 2.11 4.97
CA ILE A 82 21.12 2.77 3.73
C ILE A 82 21.17 1.80 2.53
N GLN A 83 21.71 0.60 2.73
CA GLN A 83 21.83 -0.44 1.70
C GLN A 83 20.48 -0.92 1.13
N ASN A 84 19.40 -0.82 1.91
CA ASN A 84 18.06 -1.27 1.56
C ASN A 84 17.14 -0.14 1.09
N GLN A 85 17.57 1.13 1.17
CA GLN A 85 16.76 2.28 0.78
C GLN A 85 16.51 2.35 -0.73
N ASN A 86 17.55 2.14 -1.55
CA ASN A 86 17.43 2.32 -3.01
C ASN A 86 16.37 1.39 -3.66
N PRO A 87 16.28 0.09 -3.31
CA PRO A 87 15.19 -0.77 -3.78
C PRO A 87 13.79 -0.26 -3.40
N ALA A 88 13.61 0.30 -2.20
CA ALA A 88 12.34 0.86 -1.76
C ALA A 88 11.99 2.15 -2.51
N PHE A 89 12.95 3.07 -2.66
CA PHE A 89 12.77 4.28 -3.47
C PHE A 89 12.40 3.96 -4.90
N THR A 90 13.07 2.99 -5.53
CA THR A 90 12.79 2.59 -6.91
C THR A 90 11.34 2.12 -7.06
N ARG A 91 10.86 1.28 -6.15
CA ARG A 91 9.46 0.78 -6.19
C ARG A 91 8.45 1.89 -5.96
N LEU A 92 8.69 2.77 -5.01
CA LEU A 92 7.84 3.94 -4.78
C LEU A 92 7.81 4.88 -5.98
N LYS A 93 8.96 5.16 -6.60
CA LYS A 93 9.02 6.00 -7.80
C LYS A 93 8.25 5.43 -8.97
N ILE A 94 8.29 4.11 -9.19
CA ILE A 94 7.44 3.48 -10.21
C ILE A 94 5.96 3.77 -9.95
N HIS A 95 5.51 3.65 -8.70
CA HIS A 95 4.13 3.95 -8.35
C HIS A 95 3.78 5.43 -8.48
N PHE A 96 4.65 6.34 -8.05
CA PHE A 96 4.42 7.78 -8.17
C PHE A 96 4.38 8.23 -9.63
N ASN A 97 5.26 7.71 -10.48
CA ASN A 97 5.23 8.02 -11.92
C ASN A 97 3.93 7.53 -12.58
N GLN A 98 3.46 6.32 -12.24
CA GLN A 98 2.17 5.83 -12.75
C GLN A 98 0.99 6.66 -12.25
N LEU A 99 1.02 7.09 -10.99
CA LEU A 99 0.03 7.99 -10.41
C LEU A 99 0.03 9.35 -11.14
N GLU A 100 1.21 9.91 -11.41
CA GLU A 100 1.39 11.15 -12.15
C GLU A 100 0.83 11.05 -13.58
N GLU A 101 1.13 9.95 -14.30
CA GLU A 101 0.58 9.67 -15.63
C GLU A 101 -0.97 9.61 -15.60
N LEU A 102 -1.55 8.95 -14.59
CA LEU A 102 -3.01 8.89 -14.42
C LEU A 102 -3.62 10.27 -14.15
N LEU A 103 -2.99 11.06 -13.27
CA LEU A 103 -3.44 12.41 -12.95
C LEU A 103 -3.33 13.35 -14.15
N HIS A 104 -2.28 13.23 -14.96
CA HIS A 104 -2.18 13.95 -16.23
C HIS A 104 -3.26 13.52 -17.22
N GLY A 105 -3.59 12.23 -17.30
CA GLY A 105 -4.71 11.76 -18.11
C GLY A 105 -6.04 12.42 -17.70
N VAL A 106 -6.32 12.47 -16.39
CA VAL A 106 -7.49 13.18 -15.83
C VAL A 106 -7.44 14.68 -16.14
N LEU A 107 -6.27 15.31 -15.99
CA LEU A 107 -6.06 16.74 -16.29
C LEU A 107 -6.33 17.06 -17.76
N THR A 108 -5.83 16.25 -18.68
CA THR A 108 -6.01 16.45 -20.12
C THR A 108 -7.45 16.24 -20.55
N LEU A 109 -8.10 15.19 -20.06
CA LEU A 109 -9.46 14.83 -20.44
C LEU A 109 -10.53 15.66 -19.71
N ARG A 110 -10.18 16.27 -18.56
CA ARG A 110 -11.14 16.93 -17.65
C ARG A 110 -12.24 15.98 -17.17
N GLU A 111 -11.91 14.70 -17.04
CA GLU A 111 -12.85 13.65 -16.65
C GLU A 111 -12.25 12.75 -15.58
N LEU A 112 -13.00 12.54 -14.50
CA LEU A 112 -12.67 11.60 -13.44
C LEU A 112 -13.77 10.54 -13.31
N THR A 113 -13.58 9.41 -13.99
CA THR A 113 -14.48 8.25 -13.82
C THR A 113 -14.28 7.60 -12.44
N LEU A 114 -15.30 6.89 -11.94
CA LEU A 114 -15.19 6.13 -10.68
C LEU A 114 -14.06 5.10 -10.73
N LYS A 115 -13.85 4.45 -11.88
CA LYS A 115 -12.74 3.51 -12.11
C LYS A 115 -11.38 4.19 -11.92
N THR A 116 -11.18 5.34 -12.57
CA THR A 116 -9.92 6.08 -12.47
C THR A 116 -9.71 6.62 -11.05
N ARG A 117 -10.78 7.10 -10.41
CA ARG A 117 -10.77 7.55 -9.02
C ARG A 117 -10.33 6.44 -8.07
N ASP A 118 -10.92 5.26 -8.16
CA ASP A 118 -10.54 4.11 -7.32
C ASP A 118 -9.08 3.70 -7.54
N LEU A 119 -8.62 3.70 -8.80
CA LEU A 119 -7.23 3.40 -9.12
C LEU A 119 -6.27 4.44 -8.51
N ILE A 120 -6.55 5.74 -8.65
CA ILE A 120 -5.74 6.81 -8.05
C ILE A 120 -5.69 6.66 -6.52
N ILE A 121 -6.83 6.44 -5.87
CA ILE A 121 -6.89 6.31 -4.41
C ILE A 121 -6.13 5.07 -3.93
N SER A 122 -6.13 3.97 -4.70
CA SER A 122 -5.42 2.73 -4.34
C SER A 122 -3.91 2.92 -4.16
N TYR A 123 -3.32 3.95 -4.77
CA TYR A 123 -1.88 4.24 -4.59
C TYR A 123 -1.52 4.57 -3.14
N GLY A 124 -2.48 4.99 -2.31
CA GLY A 124 -2.25 5.19 -0.89
C GLY A 124 -1.81 3.91 -0.18
N GLU A 125 -2.63 2.86 -0.28
CA GLU A 125 -2.33 1.54 0.27
C GLU A 125 -1.17 0.86 -0.47
N ARG A 126 -1.08 0.97 -1.80
CA ARG A 126 0.02 0.32 -2.56
C ARG A 126 1.39 0.86 -2.13
N CYS A 127 1.51 2.17 -1.97
CA CYS A 127 2.75 2.79 -1.51
C CYS A 127 3.04 2.48 -0.03
N SER A 128 2.04 2.56 0.86
CA SER A 128 2.27 2.29 2.28
C SER A 128 2.62 0.82 2.54
N THR A 129 1.92 -0.11 1.90
CA THR A 129 2.11 -1.56 2.09
C THR A 129 3.46 -2.03 1.59
N ILE A 130 3.88 -1.63 0.37
CA ILE A 130 5.17 -2.04 -0.17
C ILE A 130 6.35 -1.45 0.63
N MET A 131 6.21 -0.18 1.06
CA MET A 131 7.21 0.49 1.88
C MET A 131 7.36 -0.19 3.24
N ILE A 132 6.25 -0.43 3.94
CA ILE A 132 6.27 -1.06 5.27
C ILE A 132 6.72 -2.52 5.16
N ALA A 133 6.35 -3.25 4.10
CA ALA A 133 6.84 -4.60 3.88
C ALA A 133 8.37 -4.65 3.71
N LYS A 134 8.97 -3.67 3.01
CA LYS A 134 10.43 -3.55 2.90
C LYS A 134 11.09 -3.26 4.25
N ILE A 135 10.49 -2.41 5.08
CA ILE A 135 10.98 -2.13 6.44
C ILE A 135 10.86 -3.38 7.31
N ALA A 136 9.71 -4.05 7.29
CA ALA A 136 9.45 -5.27 8.03
C ALA A 136 10.44 -6.40 7.69
N ALA A 137 10.86 -6.51 6.43
CA ALA A 137 11.82 -7.52 5.99
C ALA A 137 13.20 -7.42 6.67
N GLN A 138 13.57 -6.27 7.24
CA GLN A 138 14.79 -6.14 8.04
C GLN A 138 14.68 -6.80 9.42
N HIS A 139 13.46 -6.94 9.93
CA HIS A 139 13.19 -7.46 11.27
C HIS A 139 12.65 -8.89 11.25
N PHE A 140 12.07 -9.31 10.12
CA PHE A 140 11.37 -10.58 9.99
C PHE A 140 11.84 -11.32 8.73
N ALA A 141 12.70 -12.33 8.90
CA ALA A 141 13.26 -13.10 7.78
C ALA A 141 12.19 -13.78 6.89
N ASN A 142 11.05 -14.15 7.48
CA ASN A 142 9.96 -14.84 6.78
C ASN A 142 8.80 -13.90 6.39
N ALA A 143 8.98 -12.59 6.45
CA ALA A 143 7.97 -11.65 5.99
C ALA A 143 7.98 -11.58 4.45
N PHE A 144 6.80 -11.74 3.85
CA PHE A 144 6.60 -11.57 2.42
C PHE A 144 5.45 -10.59 2.16
N PHE A 145 5.56 -9.86 1.05
CA PHE A 145 4.55 -8.93 0.59
C PHE A 145 3.52 -9.67 -0.27
N VAL A 146 2.24 -9.32 -0.11
CA VAL A 146 1.13 -9.80 -0.94
C VAL A 146 0.37 -8.59 -1.46
N ASP A 147 0.19 -8.48 -2.77
CA ASP A 147 -0.75 -7.52 -3.34
C ASP A 147 -2.16 -8.09 -3.17
N ALA A 148 -3.01 -7.40 -2.41
CA ALA A 148 -4.37 -7.84 -2.15
C ALA A 148 -5.19 -7.96 -3.45
N SER A 149 -4.85 -7.21 -4.50
CA SER A 149 -5.54 -7.28 -5.79
C SER A 149 -5.28 -8.61 -6.53
N ASP A 150 -4.25 -9.37 -6.16
CA ASP A 150 -4.00 -10.70 -6.70
C ASP A 150 -4.99 -11.72 -6.18
N VAL A 151 -5.48 -11.56 -4.94
CA VAL A 151 -6.30 -12.56 -4.24
C VAL A 151 -7.71 -12.10 -3.89
N ILE A 152 -7.96 -10.81 -3.72
CA ILE A 152 -9.30 -10.26 -3.48
C ILE A 152 -9.86 -9.76 -4.80
N LYS A 153 -10.88 -10.46 -5.31
CA LYS A 153 -11.56 -10.11 -6.56
C LYS A 153 -12.92 -9.52 -6.25
N THR A 154 -13.30 -8.49 -7.01
CA THR A 154 -14.58 -7.80 -6.85
C THR A 154 -15.32 -7.73 -8.18
N ASP A 155 -16.57 -7.27 -8.13
CA ASP A 155 -17.24 -6.77 -9.32
C ASP A 155 -16.68 -5.39 -9.76
N ASN A 156 -17.26 -4.85 -10.84
CA ASN A 156 -16.89 -3.55 -11.41
C ASN A 156 -17.73 -2.39 -10.85
N ALA A 157 -18.38 -2.55 -9.69
CA ALA A 157 -19.14 -1.48 -9.04
C ALA A 157 -18.20 -0.48 -8.33
N PHE A 158 -17.35 0.19 -9.11
CA PHE A 158 -16.33 1.14 -8.63
C PHE A 158 -16.91 2.14 -7.61
N GLY A 159 -16.12 2.47 -6.59
CA GLY A 159 -16.48 3.25 -5.40
C GLY A 159 -17.05 2.41 -4.26
N GLN A 160 -17.65 1.26 -4.56
CA GLN A 160 -18.28 0.37 -3.57
C GLN A 160 -18.34 -1.09 -4.05
N ALA A 161 -17.23 -1.56 -4.62
CA ALA A 161 -17.17 -2.87 -5.26
C ALA A 161 -17.46 -3.99 -4.26
N LYS A 162 -18.25 -4.98 -4.69
CA LYS A 162 -18.58 -6.15 -3.85
C LYS A 162 -17.59 -7.26 -4.10
N VAL A 163 -17.12 -7.87 -3.01
CA VAL A 163 -16.18 -8.98 -3.06
C VAL A 163 -16.85 -10.21 -3.66
N ASN A 164 -16.17 -10.82 -4.64
CA ASN A 164 -16.45 -12.19 -5.08
C ASN A 164 -15.78 -13.14 -4.09
N THR A 165 -16.52 -13.51 -3.03
CA THR A 165 -16.01 -14.34 -1.93
C THR A 165 -15.53 -15.70 -2.43
N GLY A 166 -16.27 -16.36 -3.31
CA GLY A 166 -15.92 -17.70 -3.79
C GLY A 166 -14.59 -17.74 -4.54
N LEU A 167 -14.37 -16.80 -5.46
CA LEU A 167 -13.09 -16.69 -6.17
C LEU A 167 -11.96 -16.24 -5.23
N SER A 168 -12.24 -15.28 -4.34
CA SER A 168 -11.21 -14.74 -3.45
C SER A 168 -10.72 -15.79 -2.45
N GLU A 169 -11.62 -16.59 -1.88
CA GLU A 169 -11.27 -17.69 -0.98
C GLU A 169 -10.43 -18.76 -1.68
N LEU A 170 -10.74 -19.09 -2.94
CA LEU A 170 -9.95 -20.02 -3.74
C LEU A 170 -8.52 -19.49 -3.93
N LEU A 171 -8.37 -18.24 -4.35
CA LEU A 171 -7.05 -17.62 -4.56
C LEU A 171 -6.24 -17.49 -3.26
N ILE A 172 -6.90 -17.18 -2.13
CA ILE A 172 -6.25 -17.13 -0.82
C ILE A 172 -5.74 -18.53 -0.40
N ARG A 173 -6.50 -19.59 -0.66
CA ARG A 173 -6.09 -20.98 -0.35
C ARG A 173 -4.93 -21.44 -1.21
N ASP A 174 -4.93 -21.07 -2.49
CA ASP A 174 -3.84 -21.38 -3.43
C ASP A 174 -2.56 -20.66 -3.01
N LEU A 175 -2.66 -19.38 -2.67
CA LEU A 175 -1.55 -18.59 -2.16
C LEU A 175 -1.00 -19.19 -0.86
N HIS A 176 -1.86 -19.53 0.10
CA HIS A 176 -1.44 -20.14 1.36
C HIS A 176 -0.73 -21.48 1.16
N SER A 177 -1.20 -22.31 0.23
CA SER A 177 -0.57 -23.58 -0.12
C SER A 177 0.83 -23.36 -0.72
N LEU A 178 0.97 -22.36 -1.61
CA LEU A 178 2.26 -22.01 -2.21
C LEU A 178 3.28 -21.55 -1.16
N ILE A 179 2.87 -20.66 -0.25
CA ILE A 179 3.73 -20.15 0.83
C ILE A 179 4.11 -21.29 1.80
N GLY A 180 3.14 -22.14 2.16
CA GLY A 180 3.40 -23.30 3.02
C GLY A 180 4.42 -24.27 2.42
N ASN A 181 4.38 -24.47 1.09
CA ASN A 181 5.32 -25.32 0.37
C ASN A 181 6.71 -24.69 0.17
N LEU A 182 6.81 -23.36 0.13
CA LEU A 182 8.08 -22.62 0.05
C LEU A 182 8.88 -22.63 1.37
N THR A 183 8.37 -23.25 2.44
CA THR A 183 9.07 -23.38 3.73
C THR A 183 9.83 -24.71 3.88
N LEU A 184 10.04 -25.44 2.78
CA LEU A 184 10.83 -26.69 2.70
C LEU A 184 12.03 -26.52 1.75
N ALA A 185 13.09 -25.87 2.23
CA ALA A 185 14.50 -26.10 1.88
C ALA A 185 15.40 -25.26 2.80
#